data_AF-A0A3N5IE61-F1
#
_entry.id   AF-A0A3N5IE61-F1
#
_cell.length_a   1.000
_cell.length_b   1.000
_cell.length_c   1.000
_cell.angle_alpha   90.00
_cell.angle_beta   90.00
_cell.angle_gamma   90.00
#
_symmetry.space_group_name_H-M   'P 1'
#
loop_
_entity.id
_entity.type
_entity.pdbx_description
1 polymer ?
#
loop_
_entity_poly.entity_id
_entity_poly.type
_entity_poly.pdbx_seq_one_letter_code
_entity_poly.pdbx_strand_id
1 'polypeptide(L)'
;MTPAARIEQELAAAQAAQQDNNDGKARVCARRAVACATEAWIAQLPSLRWRGDAMAYLRKIQENVSFPPPIRQAAERLSTPITSQHTAPFTTDPVADAILIITHFSNMISINAPDENNPASH
;
A
#
# COMPACT_ATOMS: atom_id res chain seq x y z
N MET A 1 -19.36 -0.94 2.14
CA MET A 1 -18.12 -1.59 2.63
C MET A 1 -17.09 -0.49 2.83
N THR A 2 -16.43 -0.43 3.99
CA THR A 2 -15.46 0.65 4.29
C THR A 2 -14.12 0.38 3.60
N PRO A 3 -13.29 1.41 3.35
CA PRO A 3 -11.94 1.22 2.80
C PRO A 3 -11.09 0.27 3.65
N ALA A 4 -11.17 0.38 4.98
CA ALA A 4 -10.47 -0.50 5.92
C ALA A 4 -10.86 -1.97 5.74
N ALA A 5 -12.16 -2.28 5.67
CA ALA A 5 -12.63 -3.65 5.48
C ALA A 5 -12.17 -4.24 4.13
N ARG A 6 -12.01 -3.41 3.09
CA ARG A 6 -11.49 -3.85 1.80
C ARG A 6 -9.99 -4.15 1.87
N ILE A 7 -9.22 -3.32 2.55
CA ILE A 7 -7.79 -3.54 2.76
C ILE A 7 -7.55 -4.86 3.52
N GLU A 8 -8.28 -5.08 4.62
CA GLU A 8 -8.21 -6.31 5.41
C GLU A 8 -8.57 -7.56 4.59
N GLN A 9 -9.63 -7.46 3.77
CA GLN A 9 -10.05 -8.55 2.89
C GLN A 9 -8.93 -8.94 1.89
N GLU A 10 -8.29 -7.96 1.26
CA GLU A 10 -7.22 -8.22 0.30
C GLU A 10 -5.95 -8.75 0.99
N LEU A 11 -5.62 -8.25 2.19
CA LEU A 11 -4.49 -8.78 2.98
C LEU A 11 -4.72 -10.22 3.41
N ALA A 12 -5.92 -10.54 3.91
CA ALA A 12 -6.27 -11.91 4.28
C ALA A 12 -6.22 -12.85 3.07
N ALA A 13 -6.68 -12.40 1.90
CA ALA A 13 -6.57 -13.16 0.66
C ALA A 13 -5.12 -13.36 0.21
N ALA A 14 -4.26 -12.36 0.42
CA ALA A 14 -2.83 -12.44 0.11
C ALA A 14 -2.11 -13.44 1.01
N GLN A 15 -2.40 -13.39 2.32
CA GLN A 15 -1.87 -14.33 3.31
C GLN A 15 -2.31 -15.76 3.02
N ALA A 16 -3.60 -16.00 2.77
CA ALA A 16 -4.10 -17.31 2.41
C ALA A 16 -3.42 -17.85 1.14
N ALA A 17 -3.28 -17.02 0.10
CA ALA A 17 -2.59 -17.41 -1.12
C ALA A 17 -1.10 -17.73 -0.89
N GLN A 18 -0.42 -17.03 0.02
CA GLN A 18 0.95 -17.32 0.40
C GLN A 18 1.07 -18.67 1.13
N GLN A 19 0.13 -18.99 2.04
CA GLN A 19 0.05 -20.31 2.69
C GLN A 19 -0.22 -21.43 1.67
N ASP A 20 -0.99 -21.15 0.63
CA ASP A 20 -1.30 -22.07 -0.46
C ASP A 20 -0.17 -22.17 -1.52
N ASN A 21 1.00 -21.53 -1.29
CA ASN A 21 2.11 -21.43 -2.25
C ASN A 21 1.70 -20.85 -3.62
N ASN A 22 0.68 -19.99 -3.63
CA ASN A 22 0.18 -19.31 -4.82
C ASN A 22 0.74 -17.89 -4.89
N ASP A 23 2.04 -17.77 -5.14
CA ASP A 23 2.80 -16.51 -5.14
C ASP A 23 2.20 -15.45 -6.07
N GLY A 24 1.69 -15.88 -7.23
CA GLY A 24 1.04 -15.00 -8.19
C GLY A 24 -0.21 -14.34 -7.59
N LYS A 25 -1.09 -15.14 -6.98
CA LYS A 25 -2.29 -14.63 -6.31
C LYS A 25 -1.95 -13.79 -5.07
N ALA A 26 -0.97 -14.22 -4.27
CA ALA A 26 -0.50 -13.47 -3.10
C ALA A 26 -0.07 -12.05 -3.49
N ARG A 27 0.72 -11.91 -4.57
CA ARG A 27 1.13 -10.61 -5.11
C ARG A 27 -0.02 -9.76 -5.61
N VAL A 28 -0.97 -10.35 -6.35
CA VAL A 28 -2.14 -9.61 -6.86
C VAL A 28 -2.99 -9.08 -5.71
N CYS A 29 -3.27 -9.90 -4.70
CA CYS A 29 -4.01 -9.50 -3.51
C CYS A 29 -3.25 -8.42 -2.71
N ALA A 30 -1.94 -8.58 -2.51
CA ALA A 30 -1.10 -7.59 -1.85
C ALA A 30 -1.12 -6.22 -2.56
N ARG A 31 -1.00 -6.21 -3.90
CA ARG A 31 -1.10 -4.97 -4.71
C ARG A 31 -2.47 -4.31 -4.57
N ARG A 32 -3.56 -5.10 -4.57
CA ARG A 32 -4.92 -4.58 -4.39
C ARG A 32 -5.11 -3.96 -3.01
N ALA A 33 -4.56 -4.59 -1.96
CA ALA A 33 -4.58 -4.01 -0.62
C ALA A 33 -3.91 -2.63 -0.58
N VAL A 34 -2.73 -2.49 -1.21
CA VAL A 34 -2.03 -1.20 -1.34
C VAL A 34 -2.85 -0.18 -2.14
N ALA A 35 -3.50 -0.60 -3.23
CA ALA A 35 -4.35 0.28 -4.02
C ALA A 35 -5.50 0.85 -3.18
N CYS A 36 -6.19 0.00 -2.40
CA CYS A 36 -7.25 0.44 -1.51
C CYS A 36 -6.76 1.42 -0.43
N ALA A 37 -5.59 1.16 0.17
CA ALA A 37 -5.00 2.08 1.15
C ALA A 37 -4.59 3.42 0.52
N THR A 38 -4.01 3.38 -0.68
CA THR A 38 -3.61 4.58 -1.43
C THR A 38 -4.83 5.42 -1.81
N GLU A 39 -5.92 4.79 -2.27
CA GLU A 39 -7.19 5.45 -2.56
C GLU A 39 -7.81 6.09 -1.32
N ALA A 40 -7.77 5.39 -0.17
CA ALA A 40 -8.28 5.93 1.10
C ALA A 40 -7.48 7.15 1.57
N TRP A 41 -6.17 7.16 1.32
CA TRP A 41 -5.30 8.31 1.60
C TRP A 41 -5.54 9.47 0.64
N ILE A 42 -5.60 9.21 -0.67
CA ILE A 42 -5.91 10.22 -1.69
C ILE A 42 -7.28 10.87 -1.44
N ALA A 43 -8.28 10.09 -1.01
CA ALA A 43 -9.61 10.59 -0.70
C ALA A 43 -9.62 11.65 0.42
N GLN A 44 -8.60 11.68 1.27
CA GLN A 44 -8.43 12.67 2.33
C GLN A 44 -7.62 13.89 1.91
N LEU A 45 -6.99 13.84 0.73
CA LEU A 45 -6.17 14.91 0.18
C LEU A 45 -6.81 15.46 -1.10
N PRO A 46 -7.72 16.45 -1.01
CA PRO A 46 -8.45 16.96 -2.17
C PRO A 46 -7.56 17.58 -3.26
N SER A 47 -6.32 17.95 -2.93
CA SER A 47 -5.30 18.44 -3.86
C SER A 47 -4.61 17.32 -4.65
N LEU A 48 -4.60 16.09 -4.14
CA LEU A 48 -3.86 14.98 -4.73
C LEU A 48 -4.71 14.26 -5.78
N ARG A 49 -4.44 14.52 -7.07
CA ARG A 49 -5.20 13.91 -8.17
C ARG A 49 -4.54 12.66 -8.75
N TRP A 50 -4.13 11.74 -7.88
CA TRP A 50 -3.62 10.46 -8.33
C TRP A 50 -4.75 9.58 -8.84
N ARG A 51 -4.60 9.07 -10.08
CA ARG A 51 -5.47 8.05 -10.66
C ARG A 51 -4.64 6.92 -11.25
N GLY A 52 -5.22 5.74 -11.33
CA GLY A 52 -4.63 4.56 -11.95
C GLY A 52 -5.07 3.27 -11.25
N ASP A 53 -4.45 2.16 -11.65
CA ASP A 53 -4.58 0.87 -10.97
C ASP A 53 -3.49 0.71 -9.89
N ALA A 54 -3.47 -0.45 -9.23
CA ALA A 54 -2.49 -0.77 -8.21
C ALA A 54 -1.04 -0.57 -8.67
N MET A 55 -0.71 -0.90 -9.92
CA MET A 55 0.64 -0.75 -10.46
C MET A 55 0.98 0.72 -10.70
N ALA A 56 0.04 1.50 -11.22
CA ALA A 56 0.21 2.93 -11.38
C ALA A 56 0.44 3.65 -10.04
N TYR A 57 -0.28 3.24 -8.98
CA TYR A 57 -0.04 3.77 -7.64
C TYR A 57 1.34 3.40 -7.11
N LEU A 58 1.75 2.14 -7.22
CA LEU A 58 3.08 1.71 -6.76
C LEU A 58 4.22 2.44 -7.47
N ARG A 59 4.11 2.66 -8.79
CA ARG A 59 5.09 3.48 -9.53
C ARG A 59 5.16 4.91 -8.99
N LYS A 60 4.01 5.55 -8.75
CA LYS A 60 3.97 6.91 -8.18
C LYS A 60 4.58 6.97 -6.78
N ILE A 61 4.36 5.94 -5.96
CA ILE A 61 4.97 5.83 -4.62
C ILE A 61 6.49 5.71 -4.75
N GLN A 62 6.97 4.82 -5.61
CA GLN A 62 8.40 4.61 -5.87
C GLN A 62 9.10 5.88 -6.38
N GLU A 63 8.48 6.61 -7.30
CA GLU A 63 9.05 7.81 -7.93
C GLU A 63 9.00 9.05 -7.02
N ASN A 64 8.08 9.10 -6.06
CA ASN A 64 7.89 10.28 -5.22
C ASN A 64 8.87 10.29 -4.04
N VAL A 65 9.88 11.16 -4.15
CA VAL A 65 10.95 11.35 -3.14
C VAL A 65 10.47 11.80 -1.76
N SER A 66 9.22 12.25 -1.63
CA SER A 66 8.63 12.61 -0.35
C SER A 66 8.37 11.38 0.53
N PHE A 67 8.29 10.17 -0.08
CA PHE A 67 8.15 8.94 0.69
C PHE A 67 9.50 8.44 1.23
N PRO A 68 9.52 7.92 2.46
CA PRO A 68 10.72 7.32 3.03
C PRO A 68 11.28 6.19 2.14
N PRO A 69 12.62 6.01 2.08
CA PRO A 69 13.24 4.94 1.28
C PRO A 69 12.62 3.54 1.49
N PRO A 70 12.29 3.09 2.72
CA PRO A 70 11.66 1.78 2.92
C PRO A 70 10.32 1.60 2.18
N ILE A 71 9.51 2.67 2.10
CA ILE A 71 8.21 2.63 1.40
C ILE A 71 8.42 2.54 -0.11
N ARG A 72 9.36 3.33 -0.63
CA ARG A 72 9.69 3.34 -2.07
C ARG A 72 10.26 1.99 -2.52
N GLN A 73 11.14 1.40 -1.73
CA GLN A 73 11.72 0.08 -2.00
C GLN A 73 10.67 -1.03 -1.91
N ALA A 74 9.74 -0.98 -0.97
CA ALA A 74 8.62 -1.91 -0.91
C ALA A 74 7.72 -1.79 -2.15
N ALA A 75 7.44 -0.57 -2.60
CA ALA A 75 6.65 -0.34 -3.80
C ALA A 75 7.34 -0.85 -5.08
N GLU A 76 8.66 -0.68 -5.17
CA GLU A 76 9.49 -1.21 -6.25
C GLU A 76 9.47 -2.75 -6.28
N ARG A 77 9.71 -3.40 -5.13
CA ARG A 77 9.66 -4.87 -5.00
C ARG A 77 8.29 -5.42 -5.39
N LEU A 78 7.22 -4.77 -4.94
CA LEU A 78 5.85 -5.20 -5.23
C LEU A 78 5.44 -4.96 -6.69
N SER A 79 6.01 -3.93 -7.34
CA SER A 79 5.81 -3.63 -8.76
C SER A 79 6.63 -4.50 -9.70
N THR A 80 7.72 -5.08 -9.22
CA THR A 80 8.62 -5.85 -10.07
C THR A 80 7.89 -7.11 -10.56
N PRO A 81 7.71 -7.29 -11.89
CA PRO A 81 7.18 -8.52 -12.42
C PRO A 81 8.15 -9.66 -12.10
N ILE A 82 7.62 -10.84 -11.74
CA ILE A 82 8.43 -12.05 -11.67
C ILE A 82 8.80 -12.41 -13.11
N THR A 83 9.86 -11.83 -13.65
CA THR A 83 10.50 -12.34 -14.85
C THR A 83 11.24 -13.60 -14.41
N SER A 84 10.80 -14.73 -14.96
CA SER A 84 11.25 -16.09 -14.67
C SER A 84 12.77 -16.28 -14.81
N GLN A 85 13.57 -15.80 -13.87
CA GLN A 85 15.00 -16.09 -13.74
C GLN A 85 15.34 -16.05 -12.24
N HIS A 86 15.72 -17.21 -11.70
CA HIS A 86 15.99 -17.55 -10.31
C HIS A 86 17.15 -16.78 -9.65
N THR A 87 17.14 -15.45 -9.60
CA THR A 87 18.26 -14.72 -8.97
C THR A 87 17.88 -13.35 -8.41
N ALA A 88 17.25 -13.31 -7.24
CA ALA A 88 17.37 -12.16 -6.36
C ALA A 88 17.50 -12.65 -4.90
N PRO A 89 18.49 -12.18 -4.13
CA PRO A 89 18.73 -12.61 -2.74
C PRO A 89 17.72 -12.01 -1.74
N PHE A 90 16.72 -11.30 -2.22
CA PHE A 90 15.70 -10.68 -1.38
C PHE A 90 14.50 -11.60 -1.33
N THR A 91 14.26 -12.20 -0.17
CA THR A 91 12.96 -12.77 0.20
C THR A 91 11.89 -11.74 -0.12
N THR A 92 11.25 -11.90 -1.27
CA THR A 92 10.29 -10.92 -1.80
C THR A 92 8.94 -11.31 -1.24
N ASP A 93 8.72 -11.07 0.06
CA ASP A 93 7.44 -11.30 0.71
C ASP A 93 6.48 -10.16 0.31
N PRO A 94 5.54 -10.41 -0.63
CA PRO A 94 4.67 -9.37 -1.13
C PRO A 94 3.67 -8.91 -0.06
N VAL A 95 3.36 -9.77 0.91
CA VAL A 95 2.44 -9.44 2.00
C VAL A 95 3.12 -8.47 2.95
N ALA A 96 4.37 -8.76 3.34
CA ALA A 96 5.16 -7.86 4.19
C ALA A 96 5.34 -6.47 3.55
N ASP A 97 5.66 -6.42 2.24
CA ASP A 97 5.80 -5.16 1.50
C ASP A 97 4.48 -4.36 1.47
N ALA A 98 3.35 -5.05 1.24
CA ALA A 98 2.05 -4.39 1.27
C ALA A 98 1.70 -3.86 2.66
N ILE A 99 1.90 -4.64 3.72
CA ILE A 99 1.65 -4.21 5.11
C ILE A 99 2.46 -2.95 5.42
N LEU A 100 3.74 -2.92 5.07
CA LEU A 100 4.62 -1.79 5.32
C LEU A 100 4.11 -0.50 4.66
N ILE A 101 3.64 -0.57 3.41
CA ILE A 101 3.06 0.58 2.70
C ILE A 101 1.71 0.99 3.31
N ILE A 102 0.85 0.02 3.63
CA ILE A 102 -0.48 0.27 4.21
C ILE A 102 -0.36 0.95 5.57
N THR A 103 0.51 0.44 6.45
CA THR A 103 0.77 1.03 7.78
C THR A 103 1.25 2.47 7.65
N HIS A 104 2.11 2.76 6.65
CA HIS A 104 2.55 4.14 6.40
C HIS A 104 1.39 5.06 6.06
N PHE A 105 0.50 4.65 5.14
CA PHE A 105 -0.68 5.44 4.79
C PHE A 105 -1.66 5.59 5.96
N SER A 106 -1.93 4.52 6.72
CA SER A 106 -2.78 4.59 7.91
C SER A 106 -2.24 5.57 8.96
N ASN A 107 -0.92 5.64 9.13
CA ASN A 107 -0.29 6.64 9.99
C ASN A 107 -0.47 8.06 9.43
N MET A 108 -0.25 8.28 8.12
CA MET A 108 -0.47 9.58 7.50
C MET A 108 -1.93 10.04 7.66
N ILE A 109 -2.89 9.13 7.52
CA ILE A 109 -4.32 9.40 7.71
C ILE A 109 -4.60 9.80 9.16
N SER A 110 -4.07 9.05 10.13
CA SER A 110 -4.26 9.31 11.56
C SER A 110 -3.64 10.64 11.99
N ILE A 111 -2.55 11.07 11.34
CA ILE A 111 -1.87 12.36 11.62
C ILE A 111 -2.64 13.55 11.01
N ASN A 112 -3.41 13.36 9.94
CA ASN A 112 -4.18 14.42 9.28
C ASN A 112 -5.60 14.60 9.83
N ALA A 113 -6.00 13.85 10.86
CA ALA A 113 -7.25 14.13 11.56
C ALA A 113 -7.15 15.52 12.20
N PRO A 114 -7.98 16.51 11.80
CA PRO A 114 -7.98 17.80 12.47
C PRO A 114 -8.38 17.58 13.92
N ASP A 115 -7.60 18.14 14.83
CA ASP A 115 -8.00 18.32 16.21
C ASP A 115 -9.24 19.24 16.22
N GLU A 116 -10.44 18.65 16.20
CA GLU A 116 -11.72 19.37 16.35
C GLU A 116 -11.99 19.78 17.82
N ASN A 117 -10.97 19.87 18.69
CA ASN A 117 -11.14 20.23 20.09
C ASN A 117 -10.14 21.30 20.56
N ASN A 118 -10.01 22.39 19.79
CA ASN A 118 -9.51 23.64 20.34
C ASN A 118 -10.66 24.66 20.48
N PRO A 119 -11.35 24.76 21.63
CA PRO A 119 -12.15 25.93 21.92
C PRO A 119 -11.18 27.10 22.15
N ALA A 120 -10.81 27.79 21.06
CA ALA A 120 -10.14 29.07 21.12
C ALA A 120 -11.00 30.01 21.95
N SER A 121 -10.54 30.23 23.18
CA SER A 121 -11.02 31.26 24.09
C SER A 121 -10.93 32.61 23.40
N HIS A 122 -12.03 33.37 23.36
CA HIS A 122 -12.03 34.83 23.26
C HIS A 122 -13.38 35.36 23.72
#